data_AF-F3MI64-F1
#
_entry.id   AF-F3MI64-F1
#
_cell.length_a   1.000
_cell.length_b   1.000
_cell.length_c   1.000
_cell.angle_alpha   90.00
_cell.angle_beta   90.00
_cell.angle_gamma   90.00
#
_symmetry.space_group_name_H-M   'P 1'
#
loop_
_entity.id
_entity.type
_entity.pdbx_description
1 polymer ?
#
loop_
_entity_poly.entity_id
_entity_poly.type
_entity_poly.pdbx_seq_one_letter_code
_entity_poly.pdbx_strand_id
1 'polypeptide(L)'
;MLPIQLHEIPQSIIDEVGTVSKLDFPRQGHTSDVGILDNEQGRFILKRTKGEHYSSWLAQEIRVLHSLQKTSLLVPSVLQVCGR
;
A
#
# COMPACT_ATOMS: atom_id res chain seq x y z
N MET A 1 -12.11 -0.60 9.85
CA MET A 1 -12.66 -1.21 8.62
C MET A 1 -12.51 -2.73 8.73
N LEU A 2 -13.18 -3.53 7.90
CA LEU A 2 -12.88 -4.97 7.84
C LEU A 2 -11.50 -5.17 7.19
N PRO A 3 -10.71 -6.18 7.59
CA PRO A 3 -9.44 -6.49 6.95
C PRO A 3 -9.58 -6.63 5.43
N ILE A 4 -8.57 -6.16 4.69
CA ILE A 4 -8.53 -6.25 3.22
C ILE A 4 -8.64 -7.72 2.83
N GLN A 5 -9.55 -8.06 1.92
CA GLN A 5 -9.62 -9.41 1.35
C GLN A 5 -8.84 -9.45 0.04
N LEU A 6 -8.29 -10.61 -0.30
CA LEU A 6 -7.45 -10.77 -1.50
C LEU A 6 -8.21 -10.37 -2.79
N HIS A 7 -9.51 -10.70 -2.87
CA HIS A 7 -10.36 -10.35 -4.01
C HIS A 7 -10.70 -8.85 -4.11
N GLU A 8 -10.47 -8.07 -3.06
CA GLU A 8 -10.66 -6.61 -3.08
C GLU A 8 -9.44 -5.88 -3.65
N ILE A 9 -8.30 -6.56 -3.81
CA ILE A 9 -7.07 -5.96 -4.33
C ILE A 9 -7.23 -5.78 -5.85
N PRO A 10 -7.06 -4.55 -6.39
CA PRO A 10 -7.10 -4.32 -7.83
C PRO A 10 -6.12 -5.23 -8.58
N GLN A 11 -6.56 -5.76 -9.72
CA GLN A 11 -5.73 -6.65 -10.55
C GLN A 11 -4.40 -5.98 -10.95
N SER A 12 -4.40 -4.67 -11.21
CA SER A 12 -3.20 -3.89 -11.51
C SER A 12 -2.15 -3.85 -10.39
N ILE A 13 -2.56 -4.07 -9.13
CA ILE A 13 -1.62 -4.23 -8.00
C ILE A 13 -1.11 -5.68 -7.97
N ILE A 14 -1.99 -6.67 -8.21
CA ILE A 14 -1.61 -8.08 -8.27
C ILE A 14 -0.63 -8.35 -9.43
N ASP A 15 -0.84 -7.72 -10.59
CA ASP A 15 0.04 -7.87 -11.75
C ASP A 15 1.44 -7.31 -11.48
N GLU A 16 1.52 -6.22 -10.70
CA GLU A 16 2.77 -5.56 -10.34
C GLU A 16 3.51 -6.27 -9.19
N VAL A 17 2.77 -6.73 -8.18
CA VAL A 17 3.34 -7.46 -7.02
C VAL A 17 3.65 -8.91 -7.38
N GLY A 18 2.84 -9.54 -8.23
CA GLY A 18 2.85 -10.99 -8.49
C GLY A 18 1.93 -11.77 -7.55
N THR A 19 1.88 -13.09 -7.74
CA THR A 19 1.01 -14.00 -6.96
C THR A 19 1.30 -13.91 -5.47
N VAL A 20 0.32 -13.42 -4.70
CA VAL A 20 0.40 -13.28 -3.24
C VAL A 20 0.28 -14.66 -2.59
N SER A 21 1.32 -15.11 -1.89
CA SER A 21 1.28 -16.38 -1.15
C SER A 21 0.74 -16.19 0.28
N LYS A 22 0.89 -14.99 0.84
CA LYS A 22 0.41 -14.66 2.18
C LYS A 22 -0.05 -13.20 2.27
N LEU A 23 -1.16 -12.99 2.97
CA LEU A 23 -1.67 -11.67 3.34
C LEU A 23 -1.87 -11.61 4.86
N ASP A 24 -1.05 -10.80 5.52
CA ASP A 24 -1.11 -10.55 6.97
C ASP A 24 -1.54 -9.11 7.27
N PHE A 25 -1.94 -8.87 8.51
CA PHE A 25 -2.34 -7.54 8.99
C PHE A 25 -1.54 -7.20 10.26
N PRO A 26 -0.74 -6.11 10.26
CA PRO A 26 -0.15 -5.59 11.48
C PRO A 26 -1.24 -4.98 12.37
N ARG A 27 -0.85 -4.52 13.56
CA ARG A 27 -1.73 -3.66 14.37
C ARG A 27 -2.15 -2.44 13.54
N GLN A 28 -3.45 -2.27 13.37
CA GLN A 28 -4.03 -1.23 12.50
C GLN A 28 -4.03 0.14 13.19
N GLY A 29 -3.81 1.19 12.39
CA GLY A 29 -4.00 2.58 12.79
C GLY A 29 -5.42 3.07 12.50
N HIS A 30 -5.64 4.38 12.67
CA HIS A 30 -6.97 4.99 12.47
C HIS A 30 -7.24 5.46 11.04
N THR A 31 -6.19 5.73 10.26
CA THR A 31 -6.29 6.48 8.98
C THR A 31 -6.33 5.58 7.75
N SER A 32 -5.76 4.38 7.82
CA SER A 32 -5.69 3.44 6.70
C SER A 32 -5.63 2.01 7.21
N ASP A 33 -6.22 1.08 6.45
CA ASP A 33 -5.91 -0.33 6.61
C ASP A 33 -4.55 -0.63 5.95
N VAL A 34 -3.73 -1.42 6.64
CA VAL A 34 -2.43 -1.88 6.16
C VAL A 34 -2.47 -3.40 6.04
N GLY A 35 -2.17 -3.91 4.85
CA GLY A 35 -1.89 -5.32 4.58
C GLY A 35 -0.40 -5.51 4.30
N ILE A 36 0.14 -6.66 4.70
CA ILE A 36 1.48 -7.11 4.36
C ILE A 36 1.32 -8.28 3.39
N LEU A 37 1.79 -8.09 2.16
CA LEU A 37 1.80 -9.12 1.13
C LEU A 37 3.19 -9.76 1.12
N ASP A 38 3.27 -11.07 1.29
CA ASP A 38 4.49 -11.81 1.03
C ASP A 38 4.31 -12.67 -0.25
N ASN A 39 5.37 -12.75 -1.04
CA ASN A 39 5.49 -13.67 -2.18
C ASN A 39 6.97 -14.04 -2.43
N GLU A 40 7.23 -14.73 -3.54
CA GLU A 40 8.59 -15.15 -3.92
C GLU A 40 9.54 -13.98 -4.21
N GLN A 41 9.02 -12.81 -4.57
CA GLN A 41 9.80 -11.59 -4.82
C GLN A 41 10.11 -10.81 -3.53
N GLY A 42 9.40 -11.09 -2.44
CA GLY A 42 9.66 -10.53 -1.13
C GLY A 42 8.40 -10.03 -0.44
N ARG A 43 8.53 -8.93 0.29
CA ARG A 43 7.49 -8.35 1.14
C ARG A 43 7.08 -6.97 0.66
N PHE A 44 5.77 -6.77 0.54
CA PHE A 44 5.17 -5.52 0.11
C PHE A 44 4.15 -5.02 1.13
N ILE A 45 3.97 -3.70 1.19
CA ILE A 45 2.98 -3.06 2.06
C ILE A 45 1.84 -2.53 1.19
N LEU A 46 0.63 -3.00 1.46
CA LEU A 46 -0.59 -2.50 0.84
C LEU A 46 -1.29 -1.55 1.80
N LYS A 47 -1.55 -0.31 1.37
CA LYS A 47 -2.34 0.66 2.13
C LYS A 47 -3.67 0.94 1.44
N ARG A 48 -4.77 0.87 2.20
CA ARG A 48 -6.13 1.19 1.74
C ARG A 48 -6.76 2.25 2.64
N THR A 49 -7.39 3.24 2.04
CA THR A 49 -8.20 4.26 2.75
C THR A 49 -9.64 4.23 2.26
N LYS A 50 -10.55 4.86 3.01
CA LYS A 50 -11.93 5.12 2.61
C LYS A 50 -12.28 6.56 2.92
N GLY A 51 -13.00 7.21 2.00
CA GLY A 51 -13.43 8.59 2.11
C GLY A 51 -12.33 9.60 1.73
N GLU A 52 -12.76 10.76 1.24
CA GLU A 52 -11.88 11.78 0.64
C GLU A 52 -10.79 12.26 1.60
N HIS A 53 -11.11 12.44 2.88
CA HIS A 53 -10.17 12.97 3.86
C HIS A 53 -8.94 12.07 4.01
N TYR A 54 -9.12 10.77 4.26
CA TYR A 54 -8.00 9.84 4.41
C TYR A 54 -7.31 9.52 3.09
N SER A 55 -8.05 9.49 1.97
CA SER A 55 -7.45 9.33 0.65
C SER A 55 -6.52 10.51 0.31
N SER A 56 -6.89 11.75 0.68
CA SER A 56 -6.02 12.92 0.50
C SER A 56 -4.72 12.82 1.30
N TRP A 57 -4.75 12.21 2.49
CA TRP A 57 -3.57 12.00 3.32
C TRP A 57 -2.65 10.94 2.75
N LEU A 58 -3.20 9.81 2.27
CA LEU A 58 -2.40 8.78 1.59
C LEU A 58 -1.78 9.31 0.29
N ALA A 59 -2.50 10.14 -0.46
CA ALA A 59 -1.95 10.80 -1.65
C ALA A 59 -0.82 11.78 -1.29
N GLN A 60 -0.95 12.49 -0.16
CA GLN A 60 0.12 13.35 0.35
C GLN A 60 1.35 12.53 0.77
N GLU A 61 1.17 11.37 1.41
CA GLU A 61 2.26 10.45 1.76
C GLU A 61 3.05 10.03 0.51
N ILE A 62 2.36 9.64 -0.57
CA ILE A 62 3.00 9.30 -1.86
C ILE A 62 3.82 10.47 -2.40
N ARG A 63 3.28 11.69 -2.40
CA ARG A 63 4.01 12.89 -2.87
C ARG A 63 5.28 13.16 -2.06
N VAL A 64 5.21 12.97 -0.74
CA VAL A 64 6.36 13.12 0.15
C VAL A 64 7.39 12.03 -0.12
N LEU A 65 6.98 10.76 -0.25
CA LEU A 65 7.89 9.66 -0.58
C LEU A 65 8.63 9.90 -1.89
N HIS A 66 7.93 10.30 -2.95
CA HIS A 66 8.56 10.65 -4.25
C HIS A 66 9.56 11.80 -4.14
N SER A 67 9.34 12.75 -3.23
CA SER A 67 10.27 13.85 -2.99
C SER A 67 11.50 13.38 -2.22
N LEU A 68 11.31 12.54 -1.20
CA LEU A 68 12.39 12.00 -0.37
C LEU A 68 13.27 10.99 -1.12
N GLN A 69 12.73 10.26 -2.09
CA GLN A 69 13.50 9.37 -2.96
C GLN A 69 14.62 10.07 -3.74
N LYS A 70 14.53 11.39 -3.92
CA LYS A 70 15.58 12.21 -4.58
C LYS A 70 16.73 12.58 -3.65
N THR A 71 16.66 12.13 -2.40
CA THR A 71 17.66 12.40 -1.35
C THR A 71 18.44 11.13 -1.03
N SER A 72 19.41 11.21 -0.12
CA SER A 72 20.14 10.04 0.39
C SER A 72 19.40 9.27 1.49
N LEU A 73 18.17 9.66 1.82
CA LEU A 73 17.38 8.98 2.85
C LEU A 73 16.84 7.64 2.33
N LEU A 74 16.99 6.59 3.13
CA LEU A 74 16.36 5.31 2.88
C LEU A 74 14.86 5.43 3.17
N VAL A 75 14.07 5.51 2.11
CA VAL A 75 12.61 5.60 2.18
C VAL A 75 11.94 4.48 1.37
N PRO A 76 10.71 4.08 1.72
CA PRO A 76 9.95 3.13 0.92
C PRO A 76 9.75 3.60 -0.52
N SER A 77 9.75 2.65 -1.46
CA SER A 77 9.34 2.92 -2.84
C SER A 77 7.87 2.66 -3.06
N VAL A 78 7.21 3.58 -3.78
CA VAL A 78 5.83 3.40 -4.23
C VAL A 78 5.87 2.60 -5.52
N LEU A 79 5.28 1.40 -5.49
CA LEU A 79 5.28 0.47 -6.62
C LEU A 79 4.08 0.70 -7.54
N GLN A 80 2.87 0.76 -6.97
CA GLN A 80 1.63 0.95 -7.71
C GLN A 80 0.63 1.77 -6.89
N VAL A 81 -0.18 2.59 -7.57
CA VAL A 81 -1.28 3.35 -6.95
C VAL A 81 -2.56 3.11 -7.75
N CYS A 82 -3.67 2.91 -7.05
CA CYS A 82 -5.00 2.72 -7.64
C CYS A 82 -6.04 3.52 -6.87
N GLY A 83 -7.01 4.08 -7.60
CA GLY A 83 -7.99 5.03 -7.06
C GLY A 83 -7.74 6.45 -7.59
N ARG A 84 -8.79 7.25 -7.69
CA ARG A 84 -8.71 8.69 -7.99
C ARG A 84 -8.63 9.49 -6.70
#